data_AF-A0A853BK74-F1
#
_entry.id   AF-A0A853BK74-F1
#
_cell.length_a   1.000
_cell.length_b   1.000
_cell.length_c   1.000
_cell.angle_alpha   90.00
_cell.angle_beta   90.00
_cell.angle_gamma   90.00
#
_symmetry.space_group_name_H-M   'P 1'
#
loop_
_entity.id
_entity.type
_entity.pdbx_description
1 polymer ?
#
loop_
_entity_poly.entity_id
_entity_poly.type
_entity_poly.pdbx_seq_one_letter_code
_entity_poly.pdbx_strand_id
1 'polypeptide(L)'
;MNLWPETERPAAEHVHDIDDWLAAIASGRCVGVTPQATAAQYRPSGITYRPLRDAEPVPVHLIWRRQDPHPATRAAVALAVELYRTDRQAPRRSRG
;
A
#
# COMPACT_ATOMS: atom_id res chain seq x y z
N MET A 1 -3.60 -14.76 -13.93
CA MET A 1 -4.17 -15.35 -12.70
C MET A 1 -3.98 -16.87 -12.74
N ASN A 2 -2.73 -17.33 -12.72
CA ASN A 2 -2.35 -18.76 -12.75
C ASN A 2 -1.24 -19.02 -11.71
N LEU A 3 -1.37 -18.40 -10.54
CA LEU A 3 -0.37 -18.55 -9.47
C LEU A 3 -0.59 -19.84 -8.67
N TRP A 4 -1.79 -20.43 -8.75
CA TRP A 4 -2.16 -21.68 -8.08
C TRP A 4 -3.06 -22.54 -8.98
N PRO A 5 -2.95 -23.87 -8.86
CA PRO A 5 -4.00 -24.80 -9.30
C PRO A 5 -5.36 -24.41 -8.72
N GLU A 6 -6.45 -24.69 -9.43
CA GLU A 6 -7.81 -24.27 -9.01
C GLU A 6 -8.18 -24.78 -7.60
N THR A 7 -7.70 -25.97 -7.24
CA THR A 7 -7.94 -26.62 -5.94
C THR A 7 -7.12 -26.02 -4.79
N GLU A 8 -6.12 -25.20 -5.09
CA GLU A 8 -5.21 -24.58 -4.10
C GLU A 8 -5.34 -23.05 -4.07
N ARG A 9 -6.25 -22.48 -4.87
CA ARG A 9 -6.45 -21.03 -4.89
C ARG A 9 -6.97 -20.56 -3.53
N PRO A 10 -6.34 -19.54 -2.91
CA PRO A 10 -6.87 -18.93 -1.70
C PRO A 10 -8.28 -18.38 -1.92
N ALA A 11 -9.17 -18.56 -0.95
CA ALA A 11 -10.45 -17.86 -0.93
C ALA A 11 -10.19 -16.36 -0.74
N ALA A 12 -10.79 -15.53 -1.60
CA ALA A 12 -10.75 -14.09 -1.48
C ALA A 12 -12.11 -13.58 -1.01
N GLU A 13 -12.10 -12.68 -0.03
CA GLU A 13 -13.30 -12.05 0.51
C GLU A 13 -13.28 -10.55 0.16
N HIS A 14 -14.47 -10.01 -0.11
CA HIS A 14 -14.64 -8.58 -0.27
C HIS A 14 -14.84 -7.94 1.11
N VAL A 15 -14.15 -6.82 1.34
CA VAL A 15 -14.24 -6.01 2.56
C VAL A 15 -14.73 -4.62 2.20
N HIS A 16 -15.59 -4.05 3.02
CA HIS A 16 -16.27 -2.78 2.72
C HIS A 16 -15.35 -1.57 2.87
N ASP A 17 -14.54 -1.56 3.94
CA ASP A 17 -13.56 -0.53 4.19
C ASP A 17 -12.33 -1.10 4.91
N ILE A 18 -11.42 -0.18 5.27
CA ILE A 18 -10.15 -0.52 5.91
C ILE A 18 -10.33 -0.99 7.36
N ASP A 19 -11.31 -0.48 8.10
CA ASP A 19 -11.49 -0.79 9.51
C ASP A 19 -12.08 -2.20 9.68
N ASP A 20 -13.08 -2.54 8.85
CA ASP A 20 -13.64 -3.89 8.76
C ASP A 20 -12.56 -4.92 8.37
N TRP A 21 -11.71 -4.55 7.41
CA TRP A 21 -10.59 -5.38 6.98
C TRP A 21 -9.55 -5.59 8.08
N LEU A 22 -9.18 -4.54 8.81
CA LEU A 22 -8.23 -4.64 9.93
C LEU A 22 -8.81 -5.48 11.08
N ALA A 23 -10.10 -5.35 11.39
CA ALA A 23 -10.77 -6.18 12.40
C ALA A 23 -10.79 -7.67 11.99
N ALA A 24 -11.01 -7.98 10.70
CA ALA A 24 -10.95 -9.35 10.19
C ALA A 24 -9.55 -9.97 10.34
N ILE A 25 -8.49 -9.19 10.12
CA ILE A 25 -7.10 -9.65 10.31
C ILE A 25 -6.79 -9.82 11.80
N ALA A 26 -7.15 -8.85 12.65
CA ALA A 26 -6.88 -8.89 14.08
C ALA A 26 -7.58 -10.07 14.80
N SER A 27 -8.74 -10.52 14.27
CA SER A 27 -9.43 -11.72 14.75
C SER A 27 -8.81 -13.04 14.27
N GLY A 28 -7.77 -12.99 13.42
CA GLY A 28 -7.09 -14.17 12.89
C GLY A 28 -7.84 -14.89 11.78
N ARG A 29 -8.91 -14.29 11.23
CA ARG A 29 -9.72 -14.93 10.16
C ARG A 29 -9.02 -14.91 8.80
N CYS A 30 -8.20 -13.90 8.53
CA CYS A 30 -7.53 -13.75 7.24
C CYS A 30 -6.16 -13.08 7.36
N VAL A 31 -5.41 -13.12 6.26
CA VAL A 31 -4.22 -12.30 6.04
C VAL A 31 -4.51 -11.30 4.92
N GLY A 32 -3.80 -10.18 4.95
CA GLY A 32 -3.97 -9.12 3.96
C GLY A 32 -2.64 -8.62 3.41
N VAL A 33 -2.67 -8.13 2.18
CA VAL A 33 -1.52 -7.48 1.53
C VAL A 33 -1.91 -6.02 1.27
N THR A 34 -1.04 -5.10 1.64
CA THR A 34 -1.31 -3.66 1.51
C THR A 34 -0.03 -2.87 1.22
N PRO A 35 -0.12 -1.72 0.54
CA PRO A 35 1.02 -0.82 0.40
C PRO A 35 1.57 -0.37 1.76
N GLN A 36 2.86 -0.01 1.81
CA GLN A 36 3.51 0.48 3.03
C GLN A 36 2.78 1.68 3.66
N ALA A 37 2.18 2.54 2.83
CA ALA A 37 1.45 3.74 3.29
C ALA A 37 0.32 3.40 4.29
N THR A 38 -0.39 2.29 4.07
CA THR A 38 -1.46 1.85 4.97
C THR A 38 -0.93 1.49 6.36
N ALA A 39 0.21 0.79 6.44
CA ALA A 39 0.85 0.46 7.72
C ALA A 39 1.44 1.68 8.45
N ALA A 40 1.69 2.77 7.72
CA ALA A 40 2.14 4.03 8.31
C ALA A 40 0.97 4.80 8.95
N GLN A 41 -0.22 4.73 8.35
CA GLN A 41 -1.42 5.44 8.79
C GLN A 41 -2.22 4.67 9.85
N TYR A 42 -2.26 3.33 9.75
CA TYR A 42 -3.04 2.47 10.62
C TYR A 42 -2.11 1.47 11.33
N ARG A 43 -2.17 1.45 12.66
CA ARG A 43 -1.42 0.50 13.51
C ARG A 43 -2.30 -0.05 14.63
N PRO A 44 -3.35 -0.81 14.30
CA PRO A 44 -4.17 -1.45 15.31
C PRO A 44 -3.35 -2.47 16.12
N SER A 45 -3.70 -2.62 17.40
CA SER A 45 -3.14 -3.68 18.23
C SER A 45 -3.50 -5.06 17.65
N GLY A 46 -2.61 -6.04 17.83
CA GLY A 46 -2.85 -7.41 17.36
C GLY A 46 -2.49 -7.69 15.90
N ILE A 47 -2.05 -6.69 15.13
CA ILE A 47 -1.57 -6.90 13.75
C ILE A 47 -0.05 -6.72 13.67
N THR A 48 0.61 -7.68 13.04
CA THR A 48 2.05 -7.60 12.72
C THR A 48 2.24 -7.40 11.22
N TYR A 49 2.92 -6.31 10.84
CA TYR A 49 3.28 -6.05 9.45
C TYR A 49 4.61 -6.72 9.09
N ARG A 50 4.64 -7.46 7.99
CA ARG A 50 5.86 -8.09 7.45
C ARG A 50 6.12 -7.60 6.03
N PRO A 51 7.34 -7.13 5.71
CA PRO A 51 7.68 -6.74 4.34
C PRO A 51 7.58 -7.93 3.39
N LEU A 52 6.79 -7.79 2.32
CA LEU A 52 6.74 -8.76 1.24
C LEU A 52 7.97 -8.55 0.33
N ARG A 53 8.75 -9.61 0.14
CA ARG A 53 9.90 -9.62 -0.78
C ARG A 53 9.41 -10.02 -2.17
N ASP A 54 10.15 -9.62 -3.20
CA ASP A 54 9.89 -10.01 -4.59
C ASP A 54 8.50 -9.59 -5.12
N ALA A 55 7.90 -8.57 -4.49
CA ALA A 55 6.69 -7.92 -4.97
C ALA A 55 7.04 -6.61 -5.66
N GLU A 56 6.43 -6.36 -6.81
CA GLU A 56 6.54 -5.08 -7.51
C GLU A 56 5.98 -3.94 -6.64
N PRO A 57 6.63 -2.76 -6.63
CA PRO A 57 6.10 -1.60 -5.91
C PRO A 57 4.73 -1.18 -6.42
N VAL A 58 3.87 -0.72 -5.52
CA VAL A 58 2.57 -0.15 -5.88
C VAL A 58 2.79 1.29 -6.37
N PRO A 59 2.52 1.61 -7.66
CA PRO A 59 2.81 2.93 -8.20
C PRO A 59 1.80 3.97 -7.71
N VAL A 60 2.29 5.18 -7.42
CA VAL A 60 1.45 6.35 -7.10
C VAL A 60 1.46 7.28 -8.31
N HIS A 61 0.28 7.62 -8.82
CA HIS A 61 0.10 8.50 -9.97
C HIS A 61 -0.55 9.82 -9.57
N LEU A 62 0.01 10.92 -10.06
CA LEU A 62 -0.62 12.25 -10.01
C LEU A 62 -1.36 12.48 -11.32
N ILE A 63 -2.65 12.79 -11.25
CA ILE A 63 -3.51 12.95 -12.42
C ILE A 63 -4.19 14.33 -12.35
N TRP A 64 -4.21 15.03 -13.48
CA TRP A 64 -4.88 16.32 -13.63
C TRP A 64 -5.54 16.45 -15.00
N ARG A 65 -6.44 17.43 -15.15
CA ARG A 65 -7.10 17.71 -16.43
C ARG A 65 -6.08 18.26 -17.43
N ARG A 66 -6.06 17.68 -18.64
CA ARG A 66 -5.07 18.05 -19.68
C ARG A 66 -5.28 19.47 -20.23
N GLN A 67 -6.53 19.87 -20.39
CA GLN A 67 -6.91 21.12 -21.07
C GLN A 67 -6.94 22.36 -20.17
N ASP A 68 -6.83 22.19 -18.85
CA ASP A 68 -6.84 23.31 -17.91
C ASP A 68 -6.00 22.96 -16.66
N PRO A 69 -4.67 22.82 -16.81
CA PRO A 69 -3.81 22.58 -15.66
C PRO A 69 -3.68 23.87 -14.85
N HIS A 70 -3.92 23.78 -13.54
CA HIS A 70 -3.66 24.88 -12.62
C HIS A 70 -2.19 25.35 -12.74
N PRO A 71 -1.87 26.65 -12.67
CA PRO A 71 -0.48 27.14 -12.83
C PRO A 71 0.53 26.46 -11.89
N ALA A 72 0.07 26.04 -10.70
CA ALA A 72 0.89 25.34 -9.71
C ALA A 72 1.13 23.84 -9.98
N THR A 73 0.53 23.22 -11.01
CA THR A 73 0.63 21.77 -11.25
C THR A 73 2.08 21.29 -11.34
N ARG A 74 2.95 22.02 -12.06
CA ARG A 74 4.37 21.65 -12.16
C ARG A 74 5.10 21.71 -10.81
N ALA A 75 4.82 22.74 -10.01
CA ALA A 75 5.42 22.90 -8.68
C ALA A 75 4.95 21.80 -7.73
N ALA A 76 3.65 21.48 -7.74
CA ALA A 76 3.08 20.40 -6.93
C ALA A 76 3.66 19.02 -7.30
N VAL A 77 3.82 18.73 -8.60
CA VAL A 77 4.45 17.49 -9.07
C VAL A 77 5.91 17.41 -8.63
N ALA A 78 6.68 18.50 -8.76
CA ALA A 78 8.07 18.52 -8.33
C ALA A 78 8.21 18.22 -6.83
N LEU A 79 7.41 18.89 -6.00
CA LEU A 79 7.39 18.69 -4.55
C LEU A 79 7.00 17.25 -4.18
N ALA A 80 5.93 16.72 -4.76
CA ALA A 80 5.50 15.36 -4.48
C ALA A 80 6.57 14.33 -4.86
N VAL A 81 7.20 14.50 -6.02
CA VAL A 81 8.26 13.58 -6.49
C VAL A 81 9.49 13.64 -5.58
N GLU A 82 9.87 14.82 -5.08
CA GLU A 82 10.97 14.98 -4.12
C GLU A 82 10.69 14.24 -2.80
N LEU A 83 9.49 14.41 -2.24
CA LEU A 83 9.06 13.74 -1.00
C LEU A 83 9.15 12.21 -1.12
N TYR A 84 8.61 11.64 -2.21
CA TYR A 84 8.58 10.19 -2.39
C TYR A 84 9.92 9.59 -2.85
N ARG A 85 10.80 10.35 -3.52
CA ARG A 85 12.17 9.88 -3.80
C ARG A 85 12.99 9.73 -2.51
N THR A 86 12.83 10.69 -1.59
CA THR A 86 13.57 10.72 -0.31
C THR A 86 13.17 9.54 0.58
N ASP A 87 11.86 9.26 0.66
CA ASP A 87 11.35 8.11 1.43
C ASP A 87 11.86 6.76 0.88
N ARG A 88 11.95 6.63 -0.45
CA ARG A 88 12.50 5.42 -1.10
C ARG A 88 14.01 5.22 -0.85
N GLN A 89 14.75 6.29 -0.53
CA GLN A 89 16.19 6.25 -0.27
C GLN A 89 16.54 6.10 1.22
N ALA A 90 15.58 6.26 2.13
CA ALA A 90 15.82 6.02 3.55
C ALA A 90 16.20 4.54 3.77
N PRO A 91 17.32 4.23 4.45
CA PRO A 91 17.70 2.85 4.71
C PRO A 91 16.60 2.18 5.53
N ARG A 92 16.23 0.94 5.13
CA ARG A 92 15.38 0.05 5.93
C ARG A 92 16.02 -0.07 7.30
N ARG A 93 15.52 0.66 8.30
CA ARG A 93 15.97 0.52 9.69
C ARG A 93 15.70 -0.92 10.12
N SER A 94 16.73 -1.75 10.07
CA SER A 94 16.79 -3.04 10.72
C SER A 94 16.72 -2.79 12.22
N ARG A 95 15.55 -2.97 12.81
CA ARG A 95 15.44 -3.21 14.24
C ARG A 95 15.55 -4.73 14.42
N GLY A 96 16.71 -5.15 14.93
CA GLY A 96 16.91 -6.47 15.51
C GLY A 96 16.24 -6.60 16.87
#